data_AF-A0A7G6Z842-F1
#
_entry.id   AF-A0A7G6Z842-F1
#
_cell.length_a   1.000
_cell.length_b   1.000
_cell.length_c   1.000
_cell.angle_alpha   90.00
_cell.angle_beta   90.00
_cell.angle_gamma   90.00
#
_symmetry.space_group_name_H-M   'P 1'
#
loop_
_entity.id
_entity.type
_entity.pdbx_description
1 polymer ?
#
loop_
_entity_poly.entity_id
_entity_poly.type
_entity_poly.pdbx_seq_one_letter_code
_entity_poly.pdbx_strand_id
1 'polypeptide(L)'
;MCRPTCRPSSTKRSNSPVVAPQGATVRVLGIDPGLTRCGVGIVDVTPTRRATLVDVVVIRSGTELPLEQRLLLVGDEIERLLDLHRPQAVAIERVFAQQNLSTVMGVAQISGVALHLAAKRGLAVGLHTPSEVKSAITGYGSADKKQVATMVAKVLGLDELPKPADAADALAIAICHAWKRGATVAAPGGSLTKAQETWLAAERSASKSAPKRRLRS
;
A
#
# COMPACT_ATOMS: atom_id res chain seq x y z
N MET A 1 10.38 -47.17 -45.69
CA MET A 1 9.09 -47.16 -44.96
C MET A 1 9.26 -46.37 -43.66
N CYS A 2 8.37 -45.39 -43.47
CA CYS A 2 7.97 -44.63 -42.26
C CYS A 2 9.00 -44.12 -41.22
N ARG A 3 9.08 -42.78 -41.10
CA ARG A 3 9.38 -42.07 -39.84
C ARG A 3 8.31 -42.39 -38.78
N PRO A 4 8.62 -42.16 -37.49
CA PRO A 4 7.80 -41.19 -36.75
C PRO A 4 8.62 -40.18 -35.97
N THR A 5 8.18 -38.93 -36.06
CA THR A 5 8.61 -37.75 -35.31
C THR A 5 8.26 -37.88 -33.83
N CYS A 6 9.23 -37.66 -32.94
CA CYS A 6 8.97 -37.51 -31.51
C CYS A 6 8.31 -36.15 -31.24
N ARG A 7 7.10 -36.18 -30.69
CA ARG A 7 6.26 -35.03 -30.37
C ARG A 7 6.69 -34.47 -29.00
N PRO A 8 6.86 -33.15 -28.81
CA PRO A 8 7.01 -32.62 -27.45
C PRO A 8 5.64 -32.67 -26.75
N SER A 9 5.59 -33.36 -25.62
CA SER A 9 4.44 -33.37 -24.72
C SER A 9 4.26 -31.98 -24.11
N SER A 10 3.16 -31.32 -24.46
CA SER A 10 2.72 -30.09 -23.82
C SER A 10 2.23 -30.39 -22.40
N THR A 11 3.11 -30.25 -21.41
CA THR A 11 2.71 -30.17 -20.01
C THR A 11 1.97 -28.85 -19.83
N LYS A 12 0.64 -28.88 -19.95
CA LYS A 12 -0.24 -27.80 -19.50
C LYS A 12 0.07 -27.55 -18.03
N ARG A 13 0.76 -26.45 -17.72
CA ARG A 13 0.76 -25.87 -16.37
C ARG A 13 -0.69 -25.48 -16.09
N SER A 14 -1.39 -26.29 -15.31
CA SER A 14 -2.70 -25.95 -14.77
C SER A 14 -2.52 -24.74 -13.87
N ASN A 15 -2.81 -23.56 -14.40
CA ASN A 15 -2.86 -22.32 -13.66
C ASN A 15 -4.18 -22.29 -12.86
N SER A 16 -4.29 -23.16 -11.87
CA SER A 16 -5.39 -23.10 -10.91
C SER A 16 -5.07 -21.98 -9.92
N PRO A 17 -5.98 -21.00 -9.72
CA PRO A 17 -5.78 -20.00 -8.69
C PRO A 17 -5.68 -20.72 -7.34
N VAL A 18 -4.59 -20.49 -6.62
CA VAL A 18 -4.45 -20.95 -5.23
C VAL A 18 -5.51 -20.20 -4.42
N VAL A 19 -6.66 -20.83 -4.21
CA VAL A 19 -7.70 -20.32 -3.33
C VAL A 19 -7.17 -20.48 -1.90
N ALA A 20 -6.84 -19.36 -1.26
CA ALA A 20 -6.47 -19.36 0.16
C ALA A 20 -7.63 -19.94 0.99
N PRO A 21 -7.35 -20.80 2.00
CA PRO A 21 -8.39 -21.43 2.79
C PRO A 21 -9.21 -20.36 3.52
N GLN A 22 -10.53 -20.44 3.38
CA GLN A 22 -11.50 -19.59 4.07
C GLN A 22 -11.39 -19.87 5.57
N GLY A 23 -10.68 -19.00 6.28
CA GLY A 23 -10.32 -19.17 7.70
C GLY A 23 -8.93 -18.62 8.08
N ALA A 24 -8.07 -18.30 7.11
CA ALA A 24 -6.72 -17.82 7.40
C ALA A 24 -6.68 -16.32 7.77
N THR A 25 -5.91 -16.01 8.81
CA THR A 25 -5.47 -14.64 9.14
C THR A 25 -4.74 -14.01 7.94
N VAL A 26 -5.08 -12.77 7.63
CA VAL A 26 -4.44 -11.99 6.57
C VAL A 26 -3.43 -11.04 7.18
N ARG A 27 -2.18 -11.15 6.76
CA ARG A 27 -1.09 -10.23 7.03
C ARG A 27 -1.09 -9.08 6.02
N VAL A 28 -1.15 -7.87 6.52
CA VAL A 28 -1.11 -6.64 5.72
C VAL A 28 0.04 -5.77 6.17
N LEU A 29 0.79 -5.25 5.20
CA LEU A 29 1.82 -4.22 5.41
C LEU A 29 1.25 -2.87 4.98
N GLY A 30 1.05 -1.96 5.92
CA GLY A 30 0.64 -0.57 5.70
C GLY A 30 1.84 0.38 5.62
N ILE A 31 1.77 1.34 4.70
CA ILE A 31 2.82 2.33 4.45
C ILE A 31 2.19 3.72 4.54
N ASP A 32 2.72 4.54 5.45
CA ASP A 32 2.55 5.99 5.49
C ASP A 32 3.79 6.64 4.83
N PRO A 33 3.72 6.96 3.52
CA PRO A 33 4.88 7.34 2.76
C PRO A 33 5.38 8.74 3.14
N GLY A 34 6.69 8.85 3.30
CA GLY A 34 7.34 10.14 3.44
C GLY A 34 8.84 10.05 3.22
N LEU A 35 9.40 11.04 2.52
CA LEU A 35 10.80 10.99 2.15
C LEU A 35 11.71 11.06 3.38
N THR A 36 11.41 11.93 4.34
CA THR A 36 12.20 12.05 5.59
C THR A 36 11.81 11.00 6.63
N ARG A 37 10.52 10.68 6.73
CA ARG A 37 9.95 9.70 7.66
C ARG A 37 8.92 8.88 6.90
N CYS A 38 9.15 7.58 6.79
CA CYS A 38 8.23 6.63 6.18
C CYS A 38 7.79 5.63 7.25
N GLY A 39 6.52 5.65 7.63
CA GLY A 39 5.95 4.69 8.57
C GLY A 39 5.62 3.39 7.85
N VAL A 40 6.01 2.25 8.42
CA VAL A 40 5.64 0.92 7.94
C VAL A 40 5.10 0.10 9.11
N GLY A 41 3.84 -0.34 9.01
CA GLY A 41 3.17 -1.13 10.03
C GLY A 41 2.71 -2.46 9.48
N ILE A 42 2.95 -3.55 10.20
CA ILE A 42 2.54 -4.90 9.80
C ILE A 42 1.55 -5.42 10.84
N VAL A 43 0.38 -5.84 10.37
CA VAL A 43 -0.68 -6.40 11.21
C VAL A 43 -1.18 -7.71 10.63
N ASP A 44 -1.57 -8.60 11.54
CA ASP A 44 -2.29 -9.83 11.24
C ASP A 44 -3.76 -9.60 11.59
N VAL A 45 -4.68 -9.87 10.66
CA VAL A 45 -6.11 -9.67 10.86
C VAL A 45 -6.87 -10.97 10.57
N THR A 46 -7.57 -11.44 11.59
CA THR A 46 -8.41 -12.64 11.52
C THR A 46 -9.71 -12.39 10.75
N PRO A 47 -10.42 -13.43 10.31
CA PRO A 47 -11.75 -13.28 9.68
C PRO A 47 -12.78 -12.57 10.55
N THR A 48 -12.65 -12.64 11.89
CA THR A 48 -13.52 -11.92 12.85
C THR A 48 -13.10 -10.46 13.05
N ARG A 49 -12.22 -9.92 12.18
CA ARG A 49 -11.67 -8.56 12.21
C ARG A 49 -10.79 -8.24 13.42
N ARG A 50 -10.45 -9.21 14.27
CA ARG A 50 -9.46 -9.02 15.32
C ARG A 50 -8.08 -8.81 14.69
N ALA A 51 -7.45 -7.67 15.00
CA ALA A 51 -6.13 -7.30 14.53
C ALA A 51 -5.07 -7.52 15.63
N THR A 52 -3.88 -7.95 15.25
CA THR A 52 -2.72 -8.09 16.13
C THR A 52 -1.50 -7.43 15.49
N LEU A 53 -0.73 -6.71 16.29
CA LEU A 53 0.53 -6.11 15.85
C LEU A 53 1.54 -7.23 15.55
N VAL A 54 2.17 -7.17 14.37
CA VAL A 54 3.28 -8.05 14.00
C VAL A 54 4.60 -7.30 14.14
N ASP A 55 4.69 -6.12 13.53
CA ASP A 55 5.90 -5.29 13.55
C ASP A 55 5.54 -3.85 13.16
N VAL A 56 6.38 -2.90 13.56
CA VAL A 56 6.26 -1.50 13.14
C VAL A 56 7.64 -0.84 13.08
N VAL A 57 7.91 -0.18 11.96
CA VAL A 57 9.19 0.47 11.67
C VAL A 57 8.92 1.87 11.16
N VAL A 58 9.72 2.84 11.60
CA VAL A 58 9.73 4.19 11.03
C VAL A 58 11.08 4.44 10.40
N ILE A 59 11.11 4.36 9.07
CA ILE A 59 12.31 4.53 8.27
C ILE A 59 12.61 6.02 8.21
N ARG A 60 13.86 6.39 8.51
CA ARG A 60 14.31 7.78 8.50
C ARG A 60 15.41 7.96 7.49
N SER A 61 15.27 8.95 6.61
CA SER A 61 16.34 9.37 5.72
C SER A 61 16.75 10.82 6.05
N GLY A 62 18.05 11.05 6.21
CA GLY A 62 18.60 12.36 6.50
C GLY A 62 18.40 13.33 5.33
N THR A 63 18.15 14.60 5.63
CA THR A 63 18.01 15.66 4.63
C THR A 63 19.30 15.98 3.89
N GLU A 64 20.44 15.61 4.47
CA GLU A 64 21.78 15.84 3.93
C GLU A 64 22.12 14.90 2.75
N LEU A 65 21.36 13.80 2.61
CA LEU A 65 21.58 12.82 1.55
C LEU A 65 20.94 13.30 0.23
N PRO A 66 21.59 13.05 -0.92
CA PRO A 66 20.98 13.23 -2.23
C PRO A 66 19.67 12.44 -2.36
N LEU A 67 18.72 12.95 -3.15
CA LEU A 67 17.37 12.39 -3.28
C LEU A 67 17.39 10.89 -3.63
N GLU A 68 18.18 10.50 -4.61
CA GLU A 68 18.31 9.12 -5.07
C GLU A 68 18.83 8.17 -3.98
N GLN A 69 19.71 8.65 -3.10
CA GLN A 69 20.22 7.87 -1.96
C GLN A 69 19.15 7.71 -0.88
N ARG A 70 18.32 8.75 -0.69
CA ARG A 70 17.17 8.68 0.22
C ARG A 70 16.11 7.70 -0.28
N LEU A 71 15.82 7.73 -1.59
CA LEU A 71 14.90 6.78 -2.22
C LEU A 71 15.43 5.34 -2.14
N LEU A 72 16.73 5.13 -2.38
CA LEU A 72 17.38 3.83 -2.25
C LEU A 72 17.25 3.31 -0.81
N LEU A 73 17.64 4.10 0.19
CA LEU A 73 17.55 3.72 1.60
C LEU A 73 16.14 3.30 2.01
N VAL A 74 15.14 4.12 1.67
CA VAL A 74 13.74 3.80 2.02
C VAL A 74 13.24 2.59 1.24
N GLY A 75 13.61 2.48 -0.04
CA GLY A 75 13.27 1.34 -0.89
C GLY A 75 13.83 0.01 -0.38
N ASP A 76 15.11 -0.02 -0.02
CA ASP A 76 15.80 -1.21 0.49
C ASP A 76 15.18 -1.68 1.81
N GLU A 77 14.81 -0.75 2.69
CA GLU A 77 14.19 -1.11 3.97
C GLU A 77 12.74 -1.59 3.79
N ILE A 78 11.97 -1.02 2.86
CA ILE A 78 10.66 -1.57 2.48
C ILE A 78 10.82 -2.96 1.87
N GLU A 79 11.81 -3.16 0.99
CA GLU A 79 12.12 -4.46 0.40
C GLU A 79 12.45 -5.50 1.47
N ARG A 80 13.32 -5.15 2.43
CA ARG A 80 13.67 -5.98 3.57
C ARG A 80 12.44 -6.40 4.38
N LEU A 81 11.53 -5.47 4.67
CA LEU A 81 10.30 -5.74 5.43
C LEU A 81 9.31 -6.62 4.66
N LEU A 82 9.19 -6.42 3.34
CA LEU A 82 8.37 -7.28 2.48
C LEU A 82 8.90 -8.72 2.46
N ASP A 83 10.22 -8.90 2.39
CA ASP A 83 10.84 -10.22 2.33
C ASP A 83 10.84 -10.94 3.67
N LEU A 84 11.04 -10.20 4.77
CA LEU A 84 10.99 -10.72 6.13
C LEU A 84 9.59 -11.19 6.51
N HIS A 85 8.58 -10.34 6.29
CA HIS A 85 7.24 -10.58 6.84
C HIS A 85 6.30 -11.31 5.88
N ARG A 86 6.61 -11.31 4.58
CA ARG A 86 5.83 -11.94 3.50
C ARG A 86 4.32 -11.65 3.60
N PRO A 87 3.91 -10.37 3.61
CA PRO A 87 2.50 -10.01 3.70
C PRO A 87 1.72 -10.51 2.48
N GLN A 88 0.40 -10.67 2.62
CA GLN A 88 -0.47 -11.02 1.48
C GLN A 88 -1.06 -9.79 0.77
N ALA A 89 -0.92 -8.61 1.36
CA ALA A 89 -1.32 -7.35 0.75
C ALA A 89 -0.49 -6.18 1.28
N VAL A 90 -0.37 -5.14 0.45
CA VAL A 90 0.24 -3.85 0.82
C VAL A 90 -0.84 -2.77 0.79
N ALA A 91 -0.85 -1.91 1.80
CA ALA A 91 -1.73 -0.76 1.90
C ALA A 91 -0.90 0.51 1.93
N ILE A 92 -1.25 1.53 1.15
CA ILE A 92 -0.48 2.77 1.06
C ILE A 92 -1.44 3.95 1.27
N GLU A 93 -1.03 4.95 2.05
CA GLU A 93 -1.77 6.20 2.11
C GLU A 93 -1.79 6.88 0.73
N ARG A 94 -2.97 7.34 0.32
CA ARG A 94 -3.15 8.12 -0.89
C ARG A 94 -2.86 9.59 -0.60
N VAL A 95 -1.91 10.14 -1.33
CA VAL A 95 -1.55 11.56 -1.27
C VAL A 95 -2.58 12.43 -1.98
N PHE A 96 -3.04 13.49 -1.31
CA PHE A 96 -3.81 14.56 -1.95
C PHE A 96 -2.95 15.81 -2.12
N ALA A 97 -2.73 16.21 -3.37
CA ALA A 97 -2.05 17.44 -3.72
C ALA A 97 -2.99 18.63 -3.50
N GLN A 98 -3.17 19.08 -2.26
CA GLN A 98 -3.95 20.30 -2.01
C GLN A 98 -3.14 21.47 -1.51
N GLN A 99 -2.01 21.29 -0.78
CA GLN A 99 -1.36 22.46 -0.17
C GLN A 99 0.18 22.53 -0.16
N ASN A 100 0.96 21.49 -0.49
CA ASN A 100 2.44 21.59 -0.50
C ASN A 100 3.12 20.75 -1.59
N LEU A 101 3.43 21.36 -2.74
CA LEU A 101 4.01 20.65 -3.89
C LEU A 101 5.39 20.02 -3.62
N SER A 102 6.22 20.65 -2.79
CA SER A 102 7.60 20.19 -2.50
C SER A 102 7.62 18.90 -1.69
N THR A 103 6.74 18.75 -0.68
CA THR A 103 6.61 17.51 0.10
C THR A 103 5.82 16.45 -0.65
N VAL A 104 4.79 16.84 -1.42
CA VAL A 104 3.99 15.90 -2.22
C VAL A 104 4.84 15.12 -3.21
N MET A 105 5.86 15.74 -3.82
CA MET A 105 6.74 15.03 -4.77
C MET A 105 7.53 13.91 -4.10
N GLY A 106 8.15 14.18 -2.94
CA GLY A 106 8.91 13.17 -2.21
C GLY A 106 8.05 12.01 -1.73
N VAL A 107 6.83 12.32 -1.26
CA VAL A 107 5.85 11.29 -0.90
C VAL A 107 5.46 10.45 -2.12
N ALA A 108 5.14 11.08 -3.25
CA ALA A 108 4.77 10.38 -4.49
C ALA A 108 5.89 9.46 -5.01
N GLN A 109 7.15 9.88 -4.90
CA GLN A 109 8.30 9.05 -5.26
C GLN A 109 8.41 7.81 -4.38
N ILE A 110 8.28 7.96 -3.05
CA ILE A 110 8.26 6.82 -2.12
C ILE A 110 7.05 5.91 -2.39
N SER A 111 5.86 6.46 -2.64
CA SER A 111 4.70 5.67 -3.04
C SER A 111 4.96 4.88 -4.32
N GLY A 112 5.65 5.48 -5.30
CA GLY A 112 6.05 4.81 -6.54
C GLY A 112 7.01 3.65 -6.31
N VAL A 113 8.02 3.83 -5.44
CA VAL A 113 8.93 2.76 -5.01
C VAL A 113 8.17 1.62 -4.34
N ALA A 114 7.29 1.94 -3.39
CA ALA A 114 6.48 0.93 -2.69
C ALA A 114 5.56 0.15 -3.66
N LEU A 115 4.90 0.85 -4.59
CA LEU A 115 4.07 0.24 -5.64
C LEU A 115 4.89 -0.71 -6.52
N HIS A 116 6.07 -0.27 -6.95
CA HIS A 116 6.98 -1.10 -7.74
C HIS A 116 7.41 -2.37 -6.99
N LEU A 117 7.84 -2.24 -5.73
CA LEU A 117 8.28 -3.35 -4.90
C LEU A 117 7.17 -4.37 -4.62
N ALA A 118 5.94 -3.90 -4.39
CA ALA A 118 4.78 -4.76 -4.22
C ALA A 118 4.40 -5.48 -5.52
N ALA A 119 4.39 -4.76 -6.66
CA ALA A 119 4.09 -5.34 -7.97
C ALA A 119 5.13 -6.38 -8.40
N LYS A 120 6.42 -6.15 -8.13
CA LYS A 120 7.52 -7.10 -8.35
C LYS A 120 7.29 -8.44 -7.62
N ARG A 121 6.55 -8.43 -6.52
CA ARG A 121 6.18 -9.61 -5.70
C ARG A 121 4.78 -10.16 -6.00
N GLY A 122 4.05 -9.58 -6.96
CA GLY A 122 2.67 -9.98 -7.28
C GLY A 122 1.66 -9.69 -6.15
N LEU A 123 1.99 -8.77 -5.23
CA LEU A 123 1.13 -8.43 -4.10
C LEU A 123 0.02 -7.47 -4.54
N ALA A 124 -1.19 -7.69 -4.00
CA ALA A 124 -2.28 -6.75 -4.16
C ALA A 124 -1.99 -5.47 -3.36
N VAL A 125 -2.17 -4.30 -4.00
CA VAL A 125 -1.98 -3.00 -3.36
C VAL A 125 -3.32 -2.26 -3.24
N GLY A 126 -3.62 -1.76 -2.04
CA GLY A 126 -4.75 -0.87 -1.79
C GLY A 126 -4.28 0.54 -1.43
N LEU A 127 -4.85 1.55 -2.10
CA LEU A 127 -4.62 2.95 -1.78
C LEU A 127 -5.78 3.48 -0.92
N HIS A 128 -5.48 4.12 0.20
CA HIS A 128 -6.52 4.64 1.11
C HIS A 128 -6.31 6.11 1.40
N THR A 129 -7.41 6.86 1.35
CA THR A 129 -7.44 8.27 1.72
C THR A 129 -7.36 8.45 3.23
N PRO A 130 -6.84 9.59 3.73
CA PRO A 130 -6.84 9.86 5.17
C PRO A 130 -8.24 9.75 5.80
N SER A 131 -9.27 10.20 5.08
CA SER A 131 -10.67 10.12 5.53
C SER A 131 -11.19 8.68 5.63
N GLU A 132 -10.80 7.80 4.72
CA GLU A 132 -11.15 6.38 4.79
C GLU A 132 -10.47 5.68 5.97
N VAL A 133 -9.20 6.00 6.22
CA VAL A 133 -8.44 5.47 7.36
C VAL A 133 -9.09 5.91 8.67
N LYS A 134 -9.37 7.22 8.82
CA LYS A 134 -10.07 7.77 9.98
C LYS A 134 -11.42 7.09 10.20
N SER A 135 -12.25 7.05 9.16
CA SER A 135 -13.59 6.44 9.23
C SER A 135 -13.54 4.96 9.62
N ALA A 136 -12.60 4.20 9.07
CA ALA A 136 -12.45 2.79 9.40
C ALA A 136 -12.06 2.57 10.87
N ILE A 137 -11.19 3.41 11.42
CA ILE A 137 -10.60 3.23 12.76
C ILE A 137 -11.49 3.81 13.87
N THR A 138 -12.10 4.97 13.66
CA THR A 138 -12.88 5.68 14.69
C THR A 138 -14.39 5.59 14.48
N GLY A 139 -14.85 5.10 13.33
CA GLY A 139 -16.26 5.07 12.93
C GLY A 139 -16.77 6.34 12.25
N TYR A 140 -15.95 7.40 12.13
CA TYR A 140 -16.30 8.65 11.45
C TYR A 140 -15.07 9.37 10.87
N GLY A 141 -15.21 10.04 9.73
CA GLY A 141 -14.07 10.55 8.95
C GLY A 141 -13.38 11.81 9.48
N SER A 142 -13.97 12.53 10.45
CA SER A 142 -13.46 13.81 10.97
C SER A 142 -12.57 13.69 12.22
N ALA A 143 -12.16 12.47 12.59
CA ALA A 143 -11.32 12.25 13.77
C ALA A 143 -9.96 12.96 13.66
N ASP A 144 -9.47 13.43 14.81
CA ASP A 144 -8.12 14.01 14.92
C ASP A 144 -7.03 12.91 14.99
N LYS A 145 -5.76 13.31 14.78
CA LYS A 145 -4.63 12.35 14.75
C LYS A 145 -4.43 11.62 16.10
N LYS A 146 -4.71 12.28 17.23
CA LYS A 146 -4.55 11.65 18.56
C LYS A 146 -5.62 10.59 18.77
N GLN A 147 -6.85 10.88 18.38
CA GLN A 147 -7.98 9.94 18.42
C GLN A 147 -7.67 8.68 17.59
N VAL A 148 -7.13 8.84 16.37
CA VAL A 148 -6.72 7.70 15.55
C VAL A 148 -5.67 6.86 16.27
N ALA A 149 -4.61 7.47 16.79
CA ALA A 149 -3.55 6.74 17.52
C ALA A 149 -4.08 5.98 18.74
N THR A 150 -4.97 6.59 19.54
CA THR A 150 -5.63 5.94 20.68
C THR A 150 -6.47 4.75 20.25
N MET A 151 -7.22 4.89 19.16
CA MET A 151 -8.05 3.81 18.63
C MET A 151 -7.19 2.67 18.06
N VAL A 152 -6.09 2.98 17.39
CA VAL A 152 -5.12 1.96 16.94
C VAL A 152 -4.57 1.17 18.12
N ALA A 153 -4.12 1.85 19.18
CA ALA A 153 -3.63 1.17 20.39
C ALA A 153 -4.69 0.25 20.99
N LYS A 154 -5.94 0.73 21.11
CA LYS A 154 -7.07 -0.05 21.61
C LYS A 154 -7.39 -1.27 20.73
N VAL A 155 -7.39 -1.10 19.41
CA VAL A 155 -7.67 -2.17 18.45
C VAL A 155 -6.61 -3.26 18.49
N LEU A 156 -5.35 -2.88 18.67
CA LEU A 156 -4.20 -3.79 18.75
C LEU A 156 -3.96 -4.33 20.17
N GLY A 157 -4.70 -3.85 21.17
CA GLY A 157 -4.52 -4.25 22.57
C GLY A 157 -3.19 -3.81 23.17
N LEU A 158 -2.69 -2.63 22.79
CA LEU A 158 -1.44 -2.05 23.29
C LEU A 158 -1.69 -1.24 24.56
N ASP A 159 -0.84 -1.42 25.57
CA ASP A 159 -0.90 -0.64 26.82
C ASP A 159 -0.47 0.83 26.61
N GLU A 160 0.36 1.07 25.60
CA GLU A 160 0.84 2.41 25.23
C GLU A 160 0.52 2.76 23.78
N LEU A 161 0.47 4.06 23.50
CA LEU A 161 0.33 4.58 22.15
C LEU A 161 1.56 4.22 21.29
N PRO A 162 1.37 3.74 20.04
CA PRO A 162 2.48 3.57 19.11
C PRO A 162 3.21 4.89 18.91
N LYS A 163 4.52 4.88 19.14
CA LYS A 163 5.40 6.02 18.93
C LYS A 163 6.50 5.63 17.94
N PRO A 164 6.90 6.54 17.03
CA PRO A 164 6.39 7.91 16.85
C PRO A 164 5.06 7.94 16.07
N ALA A 165 4.46 9.12 15.85
CA ALA A 165 3.13 9.24 15.23
C ALA A 165 2.94 8.49 13.90
N ASP A 166 3.96 8.45 13.03
CA ASP A 166 3.89 7.73 11.75
C ASP A 166 3.74 6.20 11.93
N ALA A 167 4.15 5.66 13.08
CA ALA A 167 3.91 4.26 13.44
C ALA A 167 2.40 4.01 13.58
N ALA A 168 1.68 4.92 14.24
CA ALA A 168 0.23 4.81 14.39
C ALA A 168 -0.49 5.00 13.04
N ASP A 169 -0.05 5.96 12.23
CA ASP A 169 -0.63 6.23 10.91
C ASP A 169 -0.45 4.99 9.98
N ALA A 170 0.74 4.38 9.94
CA ALA A 170 1.01 3.18 9.15
C ALA A 170 0.20 1.95 9.61
N LEU A 171 0.07 1.73 10.92
CA LEU A 171 -0.77 0.67 11.48
C LEU A 171 -2.26 0.90 11.17
N ALA A 172 -2.74 2.14 11.27
CA ALA A 172 -4.10 2.50 10.89
C ALA A 172 -4.41 2.18 9.43
N ILE A 173 -3.47 2.48 8.52
CA ILE A 173 -3.59 2.17 7.08
C ILE A 173 -3.69 0.66 6.85
N ALA A 174 -2.85 -0.14 7.52
CA ALA A 174 -2.87 -1.59 7.41
C ALA A 174 -4.21 -2.19 7.89
N ILE A 175 -4.69 -1.75 9.05
CA ILE A 175 -5.97 -2.18 9.64
C ILE A 175 -7.14 -1.76 8.74
N CYS A 176 -7.16 -0.50 8.27
CA CYS A 176 -8.17 0.02 7.35
C CYS A 176 -8.28 -0.86 6.10
N HIS A 177 -7.15 -1.23 5.49
CA HIS A 177 -7.14 -2.12 4.33
C HIS A 177 -7.72 -3.49 4.65
N ALA A 178 -7.28 -4.12 5.74
CA ALA A 178 -7.74 -5.45 6.12
C ALA A 178 -9.25 -5.49 6.37
N TRP A 179 -9.80 -4.50 7.09
CA TRP A 179 -11.22 -4.43 7.38
C TRP A 179 -12.08 -4.13 6.15
N LYS A 180 -11.58 -3.33 5.20
CA LYS A 180 -12.26 -3.12 3.90
C LYS A 180 -12.23 -4.38 3.05
N ARG A 181 -11.11 -5.11 3.02
CA ARG A 181 -10.99 -6.37 2.25
C ARG A 181 -11.83 -7.51 2.84
N GLY A 182 -12.02 -7.54 4.16
CA GLY A 182 -12.95 -8.46 4.82
C GLY A 182 -14.42 -8.24 4.46
N ALA A 183 -14.76 -7.15 3.76
CA ALA A 183 -16.10 -6.92 3.21
C ALA A 183 -16.26 -7.40 1.76
N THR A 184 -15.18 -7.60 1.00
CA THR A 184 -15.21 -8.11 -0.38
C THR A 184 -13.85 -8.70 -0.77
N VAL A 185 -13.76 -10.04 -0.76
CA VAL A 185 -12.76 -10.74 -1.59
C VAL A 185 -13.30 -10.76 -3.01
N ALA A 186 -13.24 -9.63 -3.70
CA ALA A 186 -13.44 -9.59 -5.14
C ALA A 186 -12.08 -9.73 -5.84
N ALA A 187 -12.02 -10.67 -6.79
CA ALA A 187 -10.92 -10.85 -7.74
C ALA A 187 -10.53 -9.53 -8.42
N PRO A 188 -9.34 -9.41 -9.03
CA PRO A 188 -8.91 -8.20 -9.73
C PRO A 188 -9.79 -8.00 -10.99
N GLY A 189 -10.90 -7.30 -10.81
CA GLY A 189 -11.88 -7.01 -11.85
C GLY A 189 -13.06 -6.12 -11.38
N GLY A 190 -12.98 -5.53 -10.18
CA GLY A 190 -14.01 -4.63 -9.68
C GLY A 190 -13.96 -3.26 -10.34
N SER A 191 -15.13 -2.74 -10.74
CA SER A 191 -15.34 -1.39 -11.27
C SER A 191 -14.62 -0.33 -10.44
N LEU A 192 -14.04 0.66 -11.13
CA LEU A 192 -13.34 1.78 -10.53
C LEU A 192 -14.19 2.43 -9.42
N THR A 193 -13.58 2.63 -8.26
CA THR A 193 -14.18 3.46 -7.21
C THR A 193 -14.31 4.89 -7.72
N LYS A 194 -15.31 5.63 -7.22
CA LYS A 194 -15.57 7.04 -7.59
C LYS A 194 -14.33 7.93 -7.48
N ALA A 195 -13.44 7.61 -6.55
CA ALA A 195 -12.17 8.31 -6.33
C ALA A 195 -11.05 7.93 -7.33
N GLN A 196 -11.11 6.72 -7.92
CA GLN A 196 -10.25 6.29 -9.04
C GLN A 196 -10.76 6.87 -10.36
N GLU A 197 -12.09 6.97 -10.55
CA GLU A 197 -12.69 7.67 -11.69
C GLU A 197 -12.28 9.14 -11.72
N THR A 198 -12.31 9.81 -10.56
CA THR A 198 -11.90 11.21 -10.43
C THR A 198 -10.43 11.42 -10.76
N TRP A 199 -9.55 10.46 -10.44
CA TRP A 199 -8.13 10.52 -10.77
C TRP A 199 -7.89 10.29 -12.27
N LEU A 200 -8.53 9.30 -12.88
CA LEU A 200 -8.46 9.08 -14.33
C LEU A 200 -9.01 10.30 -15.11
N ALA A 201 -10.04 10.95 -14.58
CA ALA A 201 -10.57 12.20 -15.14
C ALA A 201 -9.54 13.34 -15.03
N ALA A 202 -8.85 13.47 -13.90
CA ALA A 202 -7.79 14.44 -13.71
C ALA A 202 -6.59 14.18 -14.65
N GLU A 203 -6.15 12.93 -14.80
CA GLU A 203 -5.08 12.53 -15.72
C GLU A 203 -5.43 12.82 -17.20
N ARG A 204 -6.64 12.48 -17.64
CA ARG A 204 -7.12 12.80 -18.99
C ARG A 204 -7.17 14.30 -19.25
N SER A 205 -7.48 15.09 -18.23
CA SER A 205 -7.53 16.54 -18.34
C SER A 205 -6.12 17.14 -18.42
N ALA A 206 -5.17 16.59 -17.67
CA ALA A 206 -3.76 16.98 -17.74
C ALA A 206 -3.08 16.57 -19.06
N SER A 207 -3.44 15.42 -19.64
CA SER A 207 -2.91 14.98 -20.94
C SER A 207 -3.44 15.80 -22.12
N LYS A 208 -4.63 16.41 -21.98
CA LYS A 208 -5.23 17.28 -23.02
C LYS A 208 -4.68 18.72 -22.98
N SER A 209 -4.05 19.13 -21.89
CA SER A 209 -3.46 20.47 -21.73
C SER A 209 -1.95 20.53 -22.05
N ALA A 210 -1.33 19.41 -22.44
CA ALA A 210 0.08 19.39 -22.84
C ALA A 210 0.27 20.21 -24.15
N PRO A 211 1.07 21.29 -24.15
CA PRO A 211 1.28 22.10 -25.35
C PRO A 211 2.02 21.27 -26.41
N LYS A 212 1.51 21.29 -27.66
CA LYS A 212 2.18 20.66 -28.81
C LYS A 212 3.59 21.22 -28.93
N ARG A 213 4.59 20.39 -28.61
CA ARG A 213 6.01 20.73 -28.72
C ARG A 213 6.33 20.97 -30.19
N ARG A 214 6.39 22.22 -30.62
CA ARG A 214 6.92 22.59 -31.95
C ARG A 214 8.41 22.30 -31.93
N LEU A 215 8.82 21.21 -32.58
CA LEU A 215 10.21 21.00 -32.97
C LEU A 215 10.57 22.14 -33.93
N ARG A 216 11.52 22.99 -33.51
CA ARG A 216 12.13 23.97 -34.40
C ARG A 216 13.24 23.24 -35.16
N SER A 217 13.10 23.21 -36.48
CA SER A 217 14.12 22.91 -37.48
C SER A 217 15.21 23.97 -37.49
#